data_AF-A0A380EPZ7-F1
#
_entry.id   AF-A0A380EPZ7-F1
#
_cell.length_a   1.000
_cell.length_b   1.000
_cell.length_c   1.000
_cell.angle_alpha   90.00
_cell.angle_beta   90.00
_cell.angle_gamma   90.00
#
_symmetry.space_group_name_H-M   'P 1'
#
loop_
_entity.id
_entity.type
_entity.pdbx_description
1 polymer ?
#
loop_
_entity_poly.entity_id
_entity_poly.type
_entity_poly.pdbx_seq_one_letter_code
_entity_poly.pdbx_strand_id
1 'polypeptide(L)' 'MVCRRWNPSFSQCLGKLAREEGVTIHTGARVDNIKTYQRRVTGVRLDTGEFVKADYIISNMEVIPTINI' A
#
# COMPACT_ATOMS: atom_id res chain seq x y z
N MET A 1 -5.64 -1.75 -0.59
CA MET A 1 -6.19 -2.35 -1.82
C MET A 1 -7.03 -3.56 -1.46
N VAL A 2 -8.36 -3.48 -1.55
CA VAL A 2 -9.26 -4.63 -1.27
C VAL A 2 -9.46 -5.43 -2.55
N CYS A 3 -8.51 -6.31 -2.85
CA CYS A 3 -8.53 -7.17 -4.03
C CYS A 3 -9.28 -8.49 -3.73
N ARG A 4 -10.49 -8.43 -3.14
CA ARG A 4 -11.22 -9.64 -2.69
C ARG A 4 -12.09 -10.30 -3.77
N ARG A 5 -12.14 -9.76 -4.99
CA ARG A 5 -13.09 -10.17 -6.03
C ARG A 5 -12.46 -10.64 -7.35
N TRP A 6 -11.13 -10.69 -7.44
CA TRP A 6 -10.42 -11.13 -8.65
C TRP A 6 -10.17 -12.64 -8.63
N ASN A 7 -10.19 -13.28 -9.80
CA ASN A 7 -9.75 -14.67 -9.97
C ASN A 7 -8.28 -14.79 -9.47
N PRO A 8 -7.95 -15.76 -8.60
CA PRO A 8 -6.60 -15.94 -8.07
C PRO A 8 -5.49 -15.98 -9.13
N SER A 9 -5.76 -16.52 -10.31
CA SER A 9 -4.78 -16.58 -11.40
C SER A 9 -4.42 -15.20 -11.94
N PHE A 10 -5.38 -14.26 -11.97
CA PHE A 10 -5.14 -12.92 -12.48
C PHE A 10 -4.29 -12.07 -11.53
N SER A 11 -4.56 -12.12 -10.23
CA SER A 11 -3.79 -11.38 -9.23
C SER A 11 -2.34 -11.88 -9.14
N GLN A 12 -2.13 -13.18 -9.32
CA GLN A 12 -0.80 -13.76 -9.43
C GLN A 12 -0.04 -13.28 -10.68
N CYS A 13 -0.70 -13.26 -11.85
CA CYS A 13 -0.09 -12.74 -13.08
C CYS A 13 0.33 -11.26 -12.95
N LEU A 14 -0.55 -10.40 -12.43
CA LEU A 14 -0.21 -9.00 -12.20
C LEU A 14 0.92 -8.85 -11.17
N GLY A 15 0.88 -9.62 -10.08
CA GLY A 15 1.92 -9.60 -9.07
C GLY A 15 3.27 -10.08 -9.61
N LYS A 16 3.28 -11.02 -10.57
CA LYS A 16 4.49 -11.46 -11.25
C LYS A 16 5.06 -10.35 -12.13
N LEU A 17 4.24 -9.76 -13.01
CA LEU A 17 4.65 -8.66 -13.88
C LEU A 17 5.21 -7.48 -13.07
N ALA A 18 4.53 -7.06 -12.00
CA ALA A 18 5.01 -5.96 -11.17
C ALA A 18 6.40 -6.25 -10.54
N ARG A 19 6.65 -7.49 -10.11
CA ARG A 19 7.97 -7.88 -9.60
C ARG A 19 9.04 -7.90 -10.68
N GLU A 20 8.70 -8.30 -11.91
CA GLU A 20 9.60 -8.24 -13.06
C GLU A 20 9.99 -6.80 -13.42
N GLU A 21 9.09 -5.84 -13.20
CA GLU A 21 9.34 -4.40 -13.30
C GLU A 21 10.07 -3.80 -12.07
N GLY A 22 10.50 -4.64 -11.12
CA GLY A 22 11.27 -4.20 -9.95
C GLY A 22 10.44 -3.72 -8.76
N VAL A 23 9.12 -3.96 -8.73
CA VAL A 23 8.26 -3.59 -7.60
C VAL A 23 8.35 -4.61 -6.48
N THR A 24 8.68 -4.16 -5.27
CA THR A 24 8.58 -4.97 -4.06
C THR A 24 7.14 -4.97 -3.53
N ILE A 25 6.54 -6.16 -3.39
CA ILE A 25 5.15 -6.32 -2.90
C ILE A 25 5.17 -6.93 -1.49
N HIS A 26 4.68 -6.17 -0.51
CA HIS A 26 4.50 -6.63 0.87
C HIS A 26 3.02 -7.01 1.09
N THR A 27 2.72 -8.30 1.14
CA THR A 27 1.37 -8.81 1.49
C THR A 27 1.27 -9.09 2.99
N GLY A 28 0.07 -8.97 3.57
CA GLY A 28 -0.10 -9.13 5.03
C GLY A 28 0.56 -8.03 5.86
N ALA A 29 1.08 -6.99 5.21
CA ALA A 29 1.70 -5.84 5.83
C ALA A 29 0.70 -4.69 5.89
N ARG A 30 0.21 -4.35 7.09
CA ARG A 30 -0.65 -3.19 7.26
C ARG A 30 0.22 -1.98 7.61
N VAL A 31 -0.04 -0.85 6.95
CA VAL A 31 0.55 0.43 7.36
C VAL A 31 -0.12 0.89 8.65
N ASP A 32 0.66 1.06 9.72
CA ASP A 32 0.22 1.60 11.01
C ASP A 32 0.27 3.14 11.00
N ASN A 33 1.36 3.71 10.49
CA ASN A 33 1.56 5.16 10.54
C ASN A 33 2.46 5.67 9.41
N ILE A 34 2.07 6.78 8.78
CA ILE A 34 2.94 7.53 7.85
C ILE A 34 3.84 8.44 8.66
N LYS A 35 5.16 8.35 8.46
CA LYS A 35 6.15 9.20 9.13
C LYS A 35 6.44 10.44 8.32
N THR A 36 6.43 11.58 9.00
CA THR A 36 6.74 12.88 8.41
C THR A 36 7.75 13.65 9.26
N TYR A 37 8.56 14.47 8.60
CA TYR A 37 9.49 15.40 9.23
C TYR A 37 9.48 16.71 8.45
N GLN A 38 9.35 17.84 9.15
CA GLN A 38 9.27 19.18 8.53
C GLN A 38 8.28 19.23 7.34
N ARG A 39 7.10 18.64 7.51
CA ARG A 39 6.02 18.56 6.49
C ARG A 39 6.37 17.75 5.23
N ARG A 40 7.43 16.93 5.27
CA ARG A 40 7.79 15.98 4.20
C ARG A 40 7.61 14.56 4.68
N VAL A 41 7.15 13.68 3.79
CA VAL A 41 7.09 12.25 4.10
C VAL A 41 8.52 11.69 4.15
N THR A 42 8.77 10.79 5.09
CA THR A 42 10.04 10.06 5.20
C THR A 42 9.86 8.55 5.05
N GLY A 43 8.62 8.05 5.17
CA GLY A 43 8.29 6.64 4.99
C GLY A 43 7.03 6.22 5.74
N VAL A 44 6.87 4.91 5.91
CA VAL A 44 5.77 4.29 6.67
C VAL A 44 6.30 3.32 7.71
N ARG A 45 5.62 3.26 8.85
CA ARG A 45 5.76 2.18 9.83
C ARG A 45 4.66 1.16 9.61
N LEU A 46 5.05 -0.11 9.50
CA LEU A 46 4.14 -1.24 9.43
C LEU A 46 3.65 -1.65 10.83
N ASP A 47 2.56 -2.40 10.90
CA ASP A 47 2.02 -2.96 12.14
C ASP A 47 2.97 -3.93 12.84
N THR A 48 3.92 -4.52 12.10
CA THR A 48 5.04 -5.31 12.62
C THR A 48 6.10 -4.46 13.34
N GLY A 49 6.06 -3.13 13.21
CA GLY A 49 7.08 -2.20 13.69
C GLY A 49 8.18 -1.89 12.67
N GLU A 50 8.24 -2.59 11.53
CA GLU A 50 9.18 -2.32 10.44
C GLU A 50 8.99 -0.91 9.86
N PHE A 51 10.10 -0.25 9.50
CA PHE A 51 10.07 1.05 8.83
C PHE A 51 10.50 0.92 7.38
N VAL A 52 9.62 1.33 6.46
CA VAL A 52 9.88 1.38 5.01
C VAL A 52 10.07 2.84 4.60
N LYS A 53 11.27 3.19 4.15
CA LYS A 53 11.58 4.55 3.67
C LYS A 53 10.86 4.84 2.36
N ALA A 54 10.23 6.01 2.26
CA ALA A 54 9.59 6.49 1.04
C ALA A 54 9.49 8.02 1.07
N ASP A 55 9.73 8.66 -0.07
CA ASP A 55 9.60 10.12 -0.22
C ASP A 55 8.17 10.52 -0.65
N TYR A 56 7.41 9.57 -1.20
CA TYR A 56 6.03 9.75 -1.66
C TYR A 56 5.15 8.59 -1.24
N ILE A 57 3.88 8.89 -0.94
CA ILE A 57 2.86 7.88 -0.59
C ILE A 57 1.64 8.12 -1.45
N ILE A 58 1.24 7.08 -2.19
CA ILE A 58 -0.03 7.04 -2.92
C ILE A 58 -0.95 6.11 -2.13
N SER A 59 -1.97 6.68 -1.49
CA SER A 59 -2.97 5.90 -0.76
C SER A 59 -4.23 5.76 -1.59
N ASN A 60 -4.60 4.51 -1.87
CA ASN A 60 -5.92 4.14 -2.36
C ASN A 60 -6.61 3.22 -1.35
N MET A 61 -6.44 3.52 -0.06
CA MET A 61 -7.03 2.74 1.02
C MET A 61 -8.44 3.27 1.30
N GLU A 62 -9.41 2.67 0.61
CA GLU A 62 -10.86 2.84 0.84
C GLU A 62 -11.49 4.11 0.26
N VAL A 63 -12.71 3.96 -0.23
CA VAL A 63 -13.58 5.06 -0.68
C VAL A 63 -14.56 5.30 0.46
N ILE A 64 -14.48 6.47 1.10
CA ILE A 64 -15.53 6.93 2.02
C ILE A 64 -16.60 7.59 1.15
N PRO A 65 -17.85 7.09 1.13
CA PRO A 65 -18.92 7.70 0.35
C PRO A 65 -19.12 9.16 0.76
N THR A 66 -19.03 10.08 -0.19
CA THR A 66 -19.37 11.49 0.03
C THR A 66 -20.88 11.66 -0.17
N ILE A 67 -21.67 11.15 0.77
CA ILE A 67 -23.11 11.40 0.84
C ILE A 67 -23.40 12.07 2.17
N ASN A 68 -23.94 13.28 2.07
CA ASN A 68 -24.29 14.16 3.18
C ASN A 68 -25.47 13.54 3.96
N ILE A 69 -25.30 13.36 5.26
CA ILE A 69 -26.39 13.06 6.22
C ILE A 69 -26.91 14.39 6.75
#